data_AF-A0A7X8UTZ4-F1
#
_entry.id   AF-A0A7X8UTZ4-F1
#
_cell.length_a   1.000
_cell.length_b   1.000
_cell.length_c   1.000
_cell.angle_alpha   90.00
_cell.angle_beta   90.00
_cell.angle_gamma   90.00
#
_symmetry.space_group_name_H-M   'P 1'
#
loop_
_entity.id
_entity.type
_entity.pdbx_description
1 polymer ?
#
loop_
_entity_poly.entity_id
_entity_poly.type
_entity_poly.pdbx_seq_one_letter_code
_entity_poly.pdbx_strand_id
1 'polypeptide(L)'
;MAIKCFQAKVICRSPAQRQALEQTHRLFNEHLGTVVSILYSARHGRYGPPEYRDLYRQVLSVPNTAQAATACVEALTKLGWSPKDLDQGLTEWKKAALILHQTAEKLPGESKKQILLFDRDERFIGVKHGFKRKLFDEAFQIILSHEEKHAAWREEHEQWLKDRTKWEADNPEYMAVRSVIEQFEQQEGMVSKRRGRWHRWLDFLQSHPELAAWHGGESKVVPLTEQEKAEAAKNPRKTVARTFEFFWAKNPDLKALDQTHGDYERKFARSWAKRKNNDGFKHPPTLTLPSPDKHPRWYQFKKTSPITCKGLDLQNGIIKLEVVGPETSEQLSRMQWQEYRFLPDPRFQRFQPIKDDIISGREKCDLLYTGNDGPSRPATIKGVKLVFKGDQSTFDAKPAYLYFTVYIEDKPSRLAITQRRIDKFRSTARAFETIKNALPESSESPLRCMAIDLGIRHIGAATVMEGDRLLATRFIHNKPELPSGENTIRAIPTLAQIATMKRKVRQMRRKRGKPVKGELSCRRLQKHILQMSEDRFKKSAAAIIALARSFRVDIILIEQLMGLIPDAERERGINKALVNWNRGNTVKWLKMLAEENGLRILEIPPQSGLRPQPNSF
;
A
#
# COMPACT_ATOMS: atom_id res chain seq x y z
N MET A 1 18.70 5.87 -5.80
CA MET A 1 18.21 7.26 -5.83
C MET A 1 16.92 7.34 -5.04
N ALA A 2 16.84 8.30 -4.13
CA ALA A 2 15.65 8.62 -3.36
C ALA A 2 14.60 9.32 -4.22
N ILE A 3 13.36 8.82 -4.19
CA ILE A 3 12.23 9.48 -4.86
C ILE A 3 11.44 10.23 -3.80
N LYS A 4 11.45 11.56 -3.88
CA LYS A 4 10.67 12.44 -2.98
C LYS A 4 9.52 13.10 -3.73
N CYS A 5 8.47 13.37 -2.99
CA CYS A 5 7.31 14.08 -3.49
C CYS A 5 7.05 15.34 -2.67
N PHE A 6 7.02 16.49 -3.33
CA PHE A 6 6.79 17.78 -2.73
C PHE A 6 5.49 18.37 -3.26
N GLN A 7 4.70 18.95 -2.35
CA GLN A 7 3.40 19.52 -2.69
C GLN A 7 3.52 21.04 -2.83
N ALA A 8 2.84 21.61 -3.81
CA ALA A 8 2.69 23.06 -3.93
C ALA A 8 1.22 23.40 -4.13
N LYS A 9 0.71 24.39 -3.40
CA LYS A 9 -0.68 24.83 -3.56
C LYS A 9 -0.76 25.76 -4.76
N VAL A 10 -1.62 25.48 -5.73
CA VAL A 10 -1.84 26.35 -6.89
C VAL A 10 -2.65 27.58 -6.45
N ILE A 11 -2.23 28.75 -6.91
CA ILE A 11 -2.91 30.03 -6.73
C ILE A 11 -3.57 30.38 -8.06
N CYS A 12 -4.88 30.16 -8.15
CA CYS A 12 -5.68 30.58 -9.30
C CYS A 12 -6.06 32.05 -9.14
N ARG A 13 -5.67 32.90 -10.10
CA ARG A 13 -5.97 34.33 -10.08
C ARG A 13 -7.33 34.67 -10.68
N SER A 14 -7.88 33.77 -11.49
CA SER A 14 -9.20 33.92 -12.10
C SER A 14 -10.01 32.62 -11.99
N PRO A 15 -11.35 32.70 -12.01
CA PRO A 15 -12.22 31.52 -12.13
C PRO A 15 -11.90 30.67 -13.36
N ALA A 16 -11.54 31.29 -14.49
CA ALA A 16 -11.18 30.58 -15.72
C ALA A 16 -9.94 29.68 -15.56
N GLN A 17 -8.90 30.14 -14.87
CA GLN A 17 -7.72 29.31 -14.57
C GLN A 17 -8.09 28.10 -13.70
N ARG A 18 -9.01 28.31 -12.75
CA ARG A 18 -9.49 27.25 -11.89
C ARG A 18 -10.28 26.21 -12.68
N GLN A 19 -11.21 26.66 -13.51
CA GLN A 19 -12.04 25.82 -14.37
C GLN A 19 -11.18 24.98 -15.33
N ALA A 20 -10.14 25.57 -15.92
CA ALA A 20 -9.23 24.85 -16.83
C ALA A 20 -8.54 23.64 -16.16
N LEU A 21 -8.06 23.80 -14.91
CA LEU A 21 -7.48 22.69 -14.14
C LEU A 21 -8.53 21.61 -13.82
N GLU A 22 -9.74 22.03 -13.46
CA GLU A 22 -10.84 21.10 -13.13
C GLU A 22 -11.29 20.31 -14.36
N GLN A 23 -11.49 20.98 -15.49
CA GLN A 23 -11.83 20.35 -16.77
C GLN A 23 -10.73 19.37 -17.19
N THR A 24 -9.46 19.75 -17.07
CA THR A 24 -8.34 18.83 -17.33
C THR A 24 -8.44 17.56 -16.49
N HIS A 25 -8.78 17.68 -15.21
CA HIS A 25 -8.95 16.54 -14.30
C HIS A 25 -10.18 15.69 -14.61
N ARG A 26 -11.34 16.31 -14.85
CA ARG A 26 -12.58 15.60 -15.16
C ARG A 26 -12.47 14.87 -16.49
N LEU A 27 -12.08 15.57 -17.55
CA LEU A 27 -11.92 15.02 -18.89
C LEU A 27 -10.93 13.85 -18.89
N PHE A 28 -9.80 13.99 -18.17
CA PHE A 28 -8.82 12.91 -18.05
C PHE A 28 -9.45 11.65 -17.43
N ASN A 29 -10.17 11.79 -16.32
CA ASN A 29 -10.75 10.64 -15.62
C ASN A 29 -11.92 10.00 -16.38
N GLU A 30 -12.76 10.80 -17.03
CA GLU A 30 -13.91 10.34 -17.80
C GLU A 30 -13.48 9.58 -19.06
N HIS A 31 -12.54 10.16 -19.82
CA HIS A 31 -11.94 9.47 -20.96
C HIS A 31 -11.18 8.22 -20.51
N LEU A 32 -10.48 8.27 -19.37
CA LEU A 32 -9.71 7.12 -18.89
C LEU A 32 -10.65 5.98 -18.48
N GLY A 33 -11.73 6.29 -17.77
CA GLY A 33 -12.77 5.32 -17.43
C GLY A 33 -13.39 4.68 -18.68
N THR A 34 -13.62 5.48 -19.72
CA THR A 34 -14.12 4.98 -21.02
C THR A 34 -13.14 4.01 -21.66
N VAL A 35 -11.86 4.37 -21.78
CA VAL A 35 -10.84 3.49 -22.37
C VAL A 35 -10.68 2.20 -21.57
N VAL A 36 -10.59 2.29 -20.24
CA VAL A 36 -10.49 1.11 -19.37
C VAL A 36 -11.71 0.20 -19.52
N SER A 37 -12.92 0.77 -19.60
CA SER A 37 -14.14 0.00 -19.78
C SER A 37 -14.14 -0.74 -21.12
N ILE A 38 -13.74 -0.10 -22.22
CA ILE A 38 -13.69 -0.72 -23.55
C ILE A 38 -12.65 -1.85 -23.56
N LEU A 39 -11.43 -1.56 -23.10
CA LEU A 39 -10.35 -2.55 -23.03
C LEU A 39 -10.74 -3.75 -22.16
N TYR A 40 -11.39 -3.50 -21.02
CA TYR A 40 -11.85 -4.56 -20.13
C TYR A 40 -13.01 -5.37 -20.72
N SER A 41 -13.95 -4.74 -21.42
CA SER A 41 -15.05 -5.45 -22.10
C SER A 41 -14.54 -6.31 -23.26
N ALA A 42 -13.58 -5.81 -24.06
CA ALA A 42 -12.96 -6.56 -25.16
C ALA A 42 -12.26 -7.83 -24.66
N ARG A 43 -11.54 -7.74 -23.53
CA ARG A 43 -10.94 -8.90 -22.85
C ARG A 43 -11.94 -10.03 -22.57
N HIS A 44 -13.15 -9.68 -22.16
CA HIS A 44 -14.18 -10.65 -21.78
C HIS A 44 -15.03 -11.09 -22.97
N GLY A 45 -14.66 -10.72 -24.20
CA GLY A 45 -15.44 -11.02 -25.41
C GLY A 45 -16.80 -10.32 -25.42
N ARG A 46 -16.96 -9.24 -24.64
CA ARG A 46 -18.21 -8.46 -24.54
C ARG A 46 -18.21 -7.22 -25.43
N TYR A 47 -17.15 -7.03 -26.21
CA TYR A 47 -16.97 -5.88 -27.08
C TYR A 47 -16.17 -6.28 -28.31
N GLY A 48 -16.76 -6.06 -29.49
CA GLY A 48 -16.21 -6.48 -30.77
C GLY A 48 -16.29 -8.00 -31.02
N PRO A 49 -15.73 -8.46 -32.15
CA PRO A 49 -15.65 -9.88 -32.51
C PRO A 49 -14.90 -10.73 -31.46
N PRO A 50 -15.21 -12.04 -31.32
CA PRO A 50 -14.56 -12.93 -30.34
C PRO A 50 -13.03 -12.93 -30.39
N GLU A 51 -12.45 -12.70 -31.56
CA GLU A 51 -11.01 -12.70 -31.83
C GLU A 51 -10.28 -11.51 -31.17
N TYR A 52 -11.02 -10.47 -30.77
CA TYR A 52 -10.48 -9.38 -29.96
C TYR A 52 -9.99 -9.87 -28.60
N ARG A 53 -10.52 -11.00 -28.09
CA ARG A 53 -10.06 -11.62 -26.86
C ARG A 53 -8.61 -12.10 -26.97
N ASP A 54 -8.25 -12.70 -28.10
CA ASP A 54 -6.90 -13.24 -28.32
C ASP A 54 -5.90 -12.14 -28.64
N LEU A 55 -6.33 -11.14 -29.41
CA LEU A 55 -5.61 -9.88 -29.61
C LEU A 55 -5.25 -9.23 -28.27
N TYR A 56 -6.21 -9.17 -27.34
CA TYR A 56 -5.99 -8.60 -26.01
C TYR A 56 -5.05 -9.43 -25.12
N ARG A 57 -5.11 -10.77 -25.20
CA ARG A 57 -4.15 -11.64 -24.51
C ARG A 57 -2.72 -11.37 -24.98
N GLN A 58 -2.52 -11.15 -26.28
CA GLN A 58 -1.22 -10.78 -26.83
C GLN A 58 -0.75 -9.40 -26.33
N VAL A 59 -1.64 -8.40 -26.26
CA VAL A 59 -1.32 -7.06 -25.69
C VAL A 59 -0.79 -7.14 -24.26
N LEU A 60 -1.34 -8.04 -23.44
CA LEU A 60 -0.89 -8.26 -22.05
C LEU A 60 0.42 -9.06 -21.94
N SER A 61 0.84 -9.74 -23.01
CA SER A 61 2.09 -10.50 -23.04
C SER A 61 3.34 -9.64 -23.33
N VAL A 62 3.12 -8.38 -23.71
CA VAL A 62 4.17 -7.42 -24.08
C VAL A 62 4.90 -6.92 -22.82
N PRO A 63 6.23 -6.66 -22.88
CA PRO A 63 6.98 -6.13 -21.74
C PRO A 63 6.30 -4.90 -21.12
N ASN A 64 6.19 -4.89 -19.78
CA ASN A 64 5.57 -3.82 -18.99
C ASN A 64 6.40 -2.52 -19.03
N THR A 65 6.37 -1.84 -20.17
CA THR A 65 6.94 -0.51 -20.36
C THR A 65 5.84 0.45 -20.78
N ALA A 66 5.89 1.70 -20.31
CA ALA A 66 4.92 2.74 -20.67
C ALA A 66 4.86 2.97 -22.20
N GLN A 67 5.96 2.76 -22.91
CA GLN A 67 6.02 2.91 -24.37
C GLN A 67 5.31 1.78 -25.08
N ALA A 68 5.53 0.54 -24.67
CA ALA A 68 4.85 -0.62 -25.23
C ALA A 68 3.34 -0.60 -24.94
N ALA A 69 2.98 -0.31 -23.69
CA ALA A 69 1.61 -0.07 -23.24
C ALA A 69 0.85 0.92 -24.13
N THR A 70 1.46 2.09 -24.33
CA THR A 70 0.92 3.14 -25.18
C THR A 70 0.75 2.62 -26.61
N ALA A 71 1.81 2.06 -27.20
CA ALA A 71 1.81 1.65 -28.60
C ALA A 71 0.75 0.56 -28.90
N CYS A 72 0.57 -0.41 -27.99
CA CYS A 72 -0.46 -1.43 -28.14
C CYS A 72 -1.86 -0.81 -28.16
N VAL A 73 -2.18 0.08 -27.23
CA VAL A 73 -3.50 0.75 -27.21
C VAL A 73 -3.64 1.68 -28.42
N GLU A 74 -2.58 2.36 -28.85
CA GLU A 74 -2.58 3.20 -30.05
C GLU A 74 -2.84 2.40 -31.34
N ALA A 75 -2.25 1.22 -31.48
CA ALA A 75 -2.47 0.33 -32.62
C ALA A 75 -3.93 -0.16 -32.70
N LEU A 76 -4.58 -0.35 -31.54
CA LEU A 76 -5.99 -0.76 -31.46
C LEU A 76 -6.99 0.39 -31.63
N THR A 77 -6.52 1.64 -31.71
CA THR A 77 -7.40 2.82 -31.65
C THR A 77 -7.13 3.87 -32.74
N LYS A 78 -6.17 3.65 -33.65
CA LYS A 78 -5.88 4.58 -34.76
C LYS A 78 -6.29 3.99 -36.11
N LEU A 79 -7.19 4.67 -36.82
CA LEU A 79 -7.61 4.31 -38.18
C LEU A 79 -6.44 4.47 -39.16
N GLY A 80 -6.24 3.49 -40.05
CA GLY A 80 -5.24 3.56 -41.12
C GLY A 80 -3.78 3.41 -40.67
N TRP A 81 -3.49 2.52 -39.72
CA TRP A 81 -2.13 2.22 -39.30
C TRP A 81 -1.34 1.52 -40.43
N SER A 82 -0.18 2.06 -40.82
CA SER A 82 0.65 1.49 -41.90
C SER A 82 1.88 0.76 -41.31
N PRO A 83 2.11 -0.53 -41.65
CA PRO A 83 3.29 -1.29 -41.20
C PRO A 83 4.63 -0.68 -41.62
N LYS A 84 4.65 0.15 -42.68
CA LYS A 84 5.88 0.75 -43.24
C LYS A 84 6.65 1.65 -42.25
N ASP A 85 5.98 2.17 -41.21
CA ASP A 85 6.61 2.99 -40.17
C ASP A 85 7.29 2.16 -39.05
N LEU A 86 7.13 0.83 -39.05
CA LEU A 86 7.60 -0.07 -37.98
C LEU A 86 8.90 -0.80 -38.31
N ASP A 87 9.30 -0.86 -39.58
CA ASP A 87 10.44 -1.68 -40.05
C ASP A 87 11.83 -1.09 -39.72
N GLN A 88 11.94 0.19 -39.36
CA GLN A 88 13.23 0.78 -39.00
C GLN A 88 13.50 0.60 -37.50
N GLY A 89 14.27 -0.44 -37.17
CA GLY A 89 14.78 -0.73 -35.81
C GLY A 89 13.67 -1.18 -34.86
N LEU A 90 13.40 -2.50 -34.85
CA LEU A 90 12.32 -3.11 -34.06
C LEU A 90 12.63 -3.11 -32.55
N THR A 91 12.40 -1.97 -31.90
CA THR A 91 12.15 -1.93 -30.45
C THR A 91 10.98 -2.88 -30.12
N GLU A 92 11.03 -3.55 -28.97
CA GLU A 92 10.05 -4.58 -28.54
C GLU A 92 8.57 -4.18 -28.70
N TRP A 93 8.24 -2.90 -28.54
CA TRP A 93 6.87 -2.42 -28.74
C TRP A 93 6.42 -2.39 -30.21
N LYS A 94 7.33 -2.14 -31.16
CA LYS A 94 7.04 -2.18 -32.58
C LYS A 94 6.75 -3.62 -33.02
N LYS A 95 7.49 -4.59 -32.47
CA LYS A 95 7.21 -6.03 -32.66
C LYS A 95 5.82 -6.40 -32.15
N ALA A 96 5.48 -5.97 -30.93
CA ALA A 96 4.16 -6.23 -30.36
C ALA A 96 3.03 -5.62 -31.20
N ALA A 97 3.19 -4.39 -31.65
CA ALA A 97 2.18 -3.72 -32.46
C ALA A 97 2.09 -4.32 -33.88
N LEU A 98 3.20 -4.79 -34.44
CA LEU A 98 3.24 -5.56 -35.69
C LEU A 98 2.55 -6.92 -35.57
N ILE A 99 2.79 -7.67 -34.48
CA ILE A 99 2.11 -8.94 -34.19
C ILE A 99 0.60 -8.73 -34.11
N LEU A 100 0.16 -7.63 -33.47
CA LEU A 100 -1.25 -7.26 -33.40
C LEU A 100 -1.82 -6.98 -34.79
N HIS A 101 -1.09 -6.23 -35.63
CA HIS A 101 -1.49 -5.97 -37.02
C HIS A 101 -1.56 -7.24 -37.87
N GLN A 102 -0.59 -8.15 -37.74
CA GLN A 102 -0.57 -9.42 -38.49
C GLN A 102 -1.66 -10.40 -38.04
N THR A 103 -1.96 -10.41 -36.74
CA THR A 103 -3.05 -11.22 -36.17
C THR A 103 -4.40 -10.65 -36.62
N ALA A 104 -4.48 -9.33 -36.68
CA ALA A 104 -5.61 -8.60 -37.20
C ALA A 104 -5.89 -8.91 -38.69
N GLU A 105 -4.87 -8.95 -39.55
CA GLU A 105 -5.01 -9.27 -40.98
C GLU A 105 -5.53 -10.69 -41.28
N LYS A 106 -5.36 -11.63 -40.34
CA LYS A 106 -5.79 -13.02 -40.47
C LYS A 106 -7.28 -13.24 -40.18
N LEU A 107 -8.01 -12.20 -39.77
CA LEU A 107 -9.45 -12.28 -39.49
C LEU A 107 -10.29 -12.27 -40.79
N PRO A 108 -11.36 -13.09 -40.89
CA PRO A 108 -12.20 -13.17 -42.09
C PRO A 108 -13.16 -11.97 -42.24
N GLY A 109 -13.46 -11.58 -43.49
CA GLY A 109 -14.54 -10.64 -43.87
C GLY A 109 -14.20 -9.13 -43.89
N GLU A 110 -15.24 -8.27 -43.86
CA GLU A 110 -15.14 -6.79 -43.70
C GLU A 110 -14.41 -6.37 -42.41
N SER A 111 -14.25 -7.30 -41.48
CA SER A 111 -13.45 -7.25 -40.25
C SER A 111 -12.00 -6.80 -40.46
N LYS A 112 -11.43 -7.00 -41.67
CA LYS A 112 -10.06 -6.52 -42.01
C LYS A 112 -9.91 -5.00 -41.95
N LYS A 113 -11.00 -4.23 -42.13
CA LYS A 113 -11.00 -2.75 -42.06
C LYS A 113 -11.29 -2.22 -40.64
N GLN A 114 -11.75 -3.06 -39.72
CA GLN A 114 -12.28 -2.66 -38.42
C GLN A 114 -11.63 -3.45 -37.27
N ILE A 115 -10.31 -3.32 -37.10
CA ILE A 115 -9.61 -3.81 -35.89
C ILE A 115 -9.31 -2.63 -34.98
N LEU A 116 -10.28 -1.73 -34.99
CA LEU A 116 -10.35 -0.56 -34.16
C LEU A 116 -11.36 -0.86 -33.08
N LEU A 117 -10.90 -0.89 -31.83
CA LEU A 117 -11.82 -0.84 -30.70
C LEU A 117 -12.68 0.44 -30.80
N PHE A 118 -12.09 1.54 -31.27
CA PHE A 118 -12.71 2.80 -31.64
C PHE A 118 -11.68 3.69 -32.36
N ASP A 119 -12.11 4.67 -33.15
CA ASP A 119 -11.20 5.71 -33.65
C ASP A 119 -10.94 6.75 -32.53
N ARG A 120 -9.68 6.86 -32.09
CA ARG A 120 -9.23 7.81 -31.06
C ARG A 120 -9.30 9.27 -31.48
N ASP A 121 -9.23 9.57 -32.77
CA ASP A 121 -9.25 10.93 -33.29
C ASP A 121 -10.69 11.45 -33.37
N GLU A 122 -11.63 10.59 -33.73
CA GLU A 122 -13.07 10.85 -33.62
C GLU A 122 -13.59 10.82 -32.16
N ARG A 123 -13.07 9.90 -31.33
CA ARG A 123 -13.56 9.76 -29.96
C ARG A 123 -13.05 10.86 -29.03
N PHE A 124 -11.84 11.37 -29.29
CA PHE A 124 -11.17 12.38 -28.47
C PHE A 124 -10.81 13.61 -29.33
N ILE A 125 -11.81 14.18 -30.00
CA ILE A 125 -11.65 15.38 -30.82
C ILE A 125 -11.15 16.55 -29.95
N GLY A 126 -10.20 17.34 -30.45
CA GLY A 126 -9.63 18.50 -29.74
C GLY A 126 -8.59 18.15 -28.67
N VAL A 127 -8.43 16.86 -28.32
CA VAL A 127 -7.44 16.38 -27.35
C VAL A 127 -6.08 16.19 -28.04
N LYS A 128 -5.03 16.82 -27.53
CA LYS A 128 -3.67 16.68 -28.09
C LYS A 128 -3.07 15.30 -27.87
N HIS A 129 -2.17 14.90 -28.76
CA HIS A 129 -1.46 13.62 -28.72
C HIS A 129 -0.81 13.32 -27.35
N GLY A 130 -0.19 14.29 -26.69
CA GLY A 130 0.44 14.09 -25.37
C GLY A 130 -0.54 13.66 -24.27
N PHE A 131 -1.77 14.19 -24.32
CA PHE A 131 -2.84 13.82 -23.39
C PHE A 131 -3.38 12.42 -23.69
N LYS A 132 -3.64 12.09 -24.96
CA LYS A 132 -4.08 10.74 -25.39
C LYS A 132 -3.05 9.69 -25.00
N ARG A 133 -1.76 9.96 -25.23
CA ARG A 133 -0.66 9.07 -24.82
C ARG A 133 -0.70 8.75 -23.32
N LYS A 134 -1.01 9.75 -22.50
CA LYS A 134 -1.11 9.62 -21.05
C LYS A 134 -2.34 8.84 -20.61
N LEU A 135 -3.45 9.03 -21.31
CA LEU A 135 -4.67 8.26 -21.14
C LEU A 135 -4.39 6.76 -21.32
N PHE A 136 -3.72 6.39 -22.42
CA PHE A 136 -3.45 5.02 -22.79
C PHE A 136 -2.41 4.35 -21.89
N ASP A 137 -1.34 5.08 -21.54
CA ASP A 137 -0.34 4.68 -20.54
C ASP A 137 -1.02 4.28 -19.22
N GLU A 138 -1.89 5.14 -18.67
CA GLU A 138 -2.56 4.85 -17.40
C GLU A 138 -3.60 3.72 -17.53
N ALA A 139 -4.40 3.70 -18.62
CA ALA A 139 -5.40 2.66 -18.85
C ALA A 139 -4.79 1.26 -18.84
N PHE A 140 -3.66 1.11 -19.52
CA PHE A 140 -2.92 -0.14 -19.57
C PHE A 140 -2.33 -0.50 -18.20
N GLN A 141 -1.76 0.45 -17.46
CA GLN A 141 -1.24 0.22 -16.10
C GLN A 141 -2.35 -0.23 -15.12
N ILE A 142 -3.57 0.30 -15.25
CA ILE A 142 -4.72 -0.17 -14.47
C ILE A 142 -5.01 -1.64 -14.74
N ILE A 143 -5.04 -2.01 -16.01
CA ILE A 143 -5.35 -3.36 -16.46
C ILE A 143 -4.27 -4.33 -16.01
N LEU A 144 -2.99 -4.02 -16.25
CA LEU A 144 -1.88 -4.85 -15.80
C LEU A 144 -1.88 -5.03 -14.29
N SER A 145 -2.09 -3.97 -13.53
CA SER A 145 -2.17 -4.06 -12.07
C SER A 145 -3.36 -4.92 -11.60
N HIS A 146 -4.45 -4.95 -12.36
CA HIS A 146 -5.57 -5.85 -12.10
C HIS A 146 -5.21 -7.30 -12.42
N GLU A 147 -4.49 -7.56 -13.52
CA GLU A 147 -3.99 -8.89 -13.88
C GLU A 147 -3.01 -9.45 -12.87
N GLU A 148 -2.03 -8.65 -12.42
CA GLU A 148 -1.07 -9.04 -11.40
C GLU A 148 -1.80 -9.45 -10.10
N LYS A 149 -2.83 -8.69 -9.70
CA LYS A 149 -3.66 -9.04 -8.54
C LYS A 149 -4.46 -10.32 -8.77
N HIS A 150 -4.96 -10.53 -9.98
CA HIS A 150 -5.71 -11.74 -10.32
C HIS A 150 -4.81 -12.98 -10.40
N ALA A 151 -3.58 -12.84 -10.89
CA ALA A 151 -2.57 -13.88 -10.91
C ALA A 151 -2.12 -14.24 -9.48
N ALA A 152 -1.78 -13.24 -8.66
CA ALA A 152 -1.46 -13.44 -7.25
C ALA A 152 -2.63 -14.08 -6.50
N TRP A 153 -3.87 -13.65 -6.77
CA TRP A 153 -5.05 -14.27 -6.19
C TRP A 153 -5.19 -15.75 -6.59
N ARG A 154 -4.92 -16.11 -7.85
CA ARG A 154 -4.95 -17.50 -8.34
C ARG A 154 -3.87 -18.36 -7.67
N GLU A 155 -2.64 -17.86 -7.61
CA GLU A 155 -1.52 -18.56 -6.94
C GLU A 155 -1.81 -18.76 -5.45
N GLU A 156 -2.29 -17.71 -4.77
CA GLU A 156 -2.70 -17.80 -3.37
C GLU A 156 -3.89 -18.76 -3.17
N HIS A 157 -4.85 -18.80 -4.10
CA HIS A 157 -6.00 -19.70 -4.03
C HIS A 157 -5.58 -21.16 -4.23
N GLU A 158 -4.69 -21.43 -5.19
CA GLU A 158 -4.14 -22.77 -5.44
C GLU A 158 -3.34 -23.27 -4.23
N GLN A 159 -2.46 -22.42 -3.68
CA GLN A 159 -1.72 -22.77 -2.46
C GLN A 159 -2.67 -22.99 -1.29
N TRP A 160 -3.68 -22.13 -1.15
CA TRP A 160 -4.69 -22.27 -0.10
C TRP A 160 -5.49 -23.57 -0.24
N LEU A 161 -5.81 -24.01 -1.46
CA LEU A 161 -6.45 -25.31 -1.70
C LEU A 161 -5.53 -26.46 -1.28
N LYS A 162 -4.25 -26.43 -1.65
CA LYS A 162 -3.26 -27.44 -1.24
C LYS A 162 -3.13 -27.50 0.28
N ASP A 163 -2.98 -26.34 0.92
CA ASP A 163 -2.86 -26.22 2.38
C ASP A 163 -4.13 -26.71 3.08
N ARG A 164 -5.30 -26.42 2.52
CA ARG A 164 -6.59 -26.87 3.04
C ARG A 164 -6.71 -28.39 2.93
N THR A 165 -6.51 -28.96 1.75
CA THR A 165 -6.61 -30.41 1.53
C THR A 165 -5.63 -31.17 2.42
N LYS A 166 -4.39 -30.68 2.55
CA LYS A 166 -3.41 -31.26 3.45
C LYS A 166 -3.88 -31.17 4.92
N TRP A 167 -4.34 -30.00 5.36
CA TRP A 167 -4.80 -29.84 6.74
C TRP A 167 -6.01 -30.73 7.04
N GLU A 168 -6.97 -30.84 6.12
CA GLU A 168 -8.14 -31.71 6.26
C GLU A 168 -7.74 -33.20 6.31
N ALA A 169 -6.72 -33.61 5.55
CA ALA A 169 -6.17 -34.97 5.61
C ALA A 169 -5.38 -35.24 6.90
N ASP A 170 -4.64 -34.24 7.41
CA ASP A 170 -3.87 -34.33 8.65
C ASP A 170 -4.78 -34.28 9.91
N ASN A 171 -6.05 -33.90 9.78
CA ASN A 171 -7.00 -33.73 10.90
C ASN A 171 -8.35 -34.45 10.65
N PRO A 172 -8.35 -35.77 10.37
CA PRO A 172 -9.56 -36.51 10.01
C PRO A 172 -10.61 -36.53 11.13
N GLU A 173 -10.15 -36.59 12.38
CA GLU A 173 -10.96 -36.59 13.60
C GLU A 173 -11.79 -35.31 13.75
N TYR A 174 -11.18 -34.15 13.51
CA TYR A 174 -11.90 -32.87 13.47
C TYR A 174 -12.92 -32.83 12.32
N MET A 175 -12.54 -33.35 11.15
CA MET A 175 -13.42 -33.35 9.98
C MET A 175 -14.69 -34.20 10.18
N ALA A 176 -14.63 -35.24 11.03
CA ALA A 176 -15.79 -36.06 11.38
C ALA A 176 -16.85 -35.28 12.18
N VAL A 177 -16.42 -34.36 13.06
CA VAL A 177 -17.33 -33.59 13.93
C VAL A 177 -17.68 -32.20 13.40
N ARG A 178 -16.96 -31.72 12.38
CA ARG A 178 -17.10 -30.36 11.83
C ARG A 178 -18.52 -30.01 11.38
N SER A 179 -19.22 -30.94 10.73
CA SER A 179 -20.56 -30.70 10.21
C SER A 179 -21.56 -30.35 11.32
N VAL A 180 -21.41 -30.93 12.50
CA VAL A 180 -22.24 -30.66 13.69
C VAL A 180 -22.02 -29.22 14.17
N ILE A 181 -20.77 -28.77 14.20
CA ILE A 181 -20.41 -27.39 14.58
C ILE A 181 -20.96 -26.38 13.55
N GLU A 182 -20.78 -26.65 12.24
CA GLU A 182 -21.25 -25.75 11.19
C GLU A 182 -22.78 -25.62 11.16
N GLN A 183 -23.52 -26.69 11.47
CA GLN A 183 -24.99 -26.64 11.59
C GLN A 183 -25.43 -25.71 12.72
N PHE A 184 -24.78 -25.79 13.88
CA PHE A 184 -25.03 -24.85 14.98
C PHE A 184 -24.76 -23.41 14.55
N GLU A 185 -23.62 -23.15 13.89
CA GLU A 185 -23.27 -21.79 13.44
C GLU A 185 -24.23 -21.22 12.40
N GLN A 186 -24.74 -22.06 11.50
CA GLN A 186 -25.75 -21.66 10.51
C GLN A 186 -27.07 -21.27 11.17
N GLN A 187 -27.53 -22.05 12.15
CA GLN A 187 -28.74 -21.77 12.91
C GLN A 187 -28.59 -20.49 13.76
N GLU A 188 -27.43 -20.28 14.37
CA GLU A 188 -27.15 -19.14 15.25
C GLU A 188 -26.64 -17.88 14.52
N GLY A 189 -26.31 -17.99 13.24
CA GLY A 189 -25.75 -16.93 12.38
C GLY A 189 -26.61 -15.66 12.29
N MET A 190 -27.91 -15.78 12.58
CA MET A 190 -28.91 -14.70 12.60
C MET A 190 -28.93 -13.88 13.90
N VAL A 191 -28.24 -14.31 14.96
CA VAL A 191 -28.31 -13.65 16.27
C VAL A 191 -27.47 -12.37 16.31
N SER A 192 -28.14 -11.23 16.56
CA SER A 192 -27.54 -9.88 16.51
C SER A 192 -26.55 -9.55 17.63
N LYS A 193 -26.48 -10.33 18.72
CA LYS A 193 -25.66 -10.05 19.92
C LYS A 193 -24.61 -11.12 20.18
N ARG A 194 -23.33 -10.76 20.01
CA ARG A 194 -22.13 -11.61 20.28
C ARG A 194 -22.13 -12.28 21.67
N ARG A 195 -22.69 -11.64 22.71
CA ARG A 195 -22.75 -12.20 24.07
C ARG A 195 -23.80 -13.30 24.25
N GLY A 196 -24.91 -13.24 23.51
CA GLY A 196 -25.92 -14.30 23.53
C GLY A 196 -25.40 -15.58 22.87
N ARG A 197 -24.65 -15.41 21.78
CA ARG A 197 -24.00 -16.51 21.06
C ARG A 197 -23.03 -17.31 21.94
N TRP A 198 -22.30 -16.66 22.84
CA TRP A 198 -21.33 -17.35 23.70
C TRP A 198 -21.98 -18.26 24.75
N HIS A 199 -23.13 -17.89 25.31
CA HIS A 199 -23.83 -18.77 26.26
C HIS A 199 -24.40 -19.98 25.52
N ARG A 200 -25.03 -19.73 24.36
CA ARG A 200 -25.56 -20.79 23.48
C ARG A 200 -24.47 -21.72 22.96
N TRP A 201 -23.26 -21.23 22.75
CA TRP A 201 -22.12 -22.07 22.39
C TRP A 201 -21.75 -23.03 23.50
N LEU A 202 -21.69 -22.56 24.75
CA LEU A 202 -21.46 -23.44 25.90
C LEU A 202 -22.60 -24.43 26.10
N ASP A 203 -23.86 -23.97 25.95
CA ASP A 203 -25.04 -24.83 26.05
C ASP A 203 -25.02 -25.91 24.95
N PHE A 204 -24.62 -25.54 23.73
CA PHE A 204 -24.43 -26.46 22.61
C PHE A 204 -23.37 -27.52 22.90
N LEU A 205 -22.19 -27.11 23.39
CA LEU A 205 -21.13 -28.04 23.75
C LEU A 205 -21.52 -28.96 24.91
N GLN A 206 -22.38 -28.50 25.82
CA GLN A 206 -22.93 -29.33 26.89
C GLN A 206 -24.01 -30.30 26.41
N SER A 207 -24.79 -29.93 25.38
CA SER A 207 -25.82 -30.79 24.80
C SER A 207 -25.32 -31.77 23.75
N HIS A 208 -24.05 -31.65 23.33
CA HIS A 208 -23.39 -32.53 22.35
C HIS A 208 -22.14 -33.17 22.97
N PRO A 209 -22.29 -34.06 23.97
CA PRO A 209 -21.16 -34.66 24.67
C PRO A 209 -20.24 -35.46 23.74
N GLU A 210 -20.76 -35.96 22.61
CA GLU A 210 -19.99 -36.64 21.56
C GLU A 210 -18.85 -35.79 20.99
N LEU A 211 -18.95 -34.46 21.05
CA LEU A 211 -17.88 -33.55 20.64
C LEU A 211 -16.67 -33.62 21.60
N ALA A 212 -16.85 -34.01 22.86
CA ALA A 212 -15.74 -34.20 23.78
C ALA A 212 -14.89 -35.43 23.42
N ALA A 213 -15.50 -36.41 22.75
CA ALA A 213 -14.85 -37.62 22.27
C ALA A 213 -14.27 -37.49 20.85
N TRP A 214 -14.03 -36.27 20.35
CA TRP A 214 -13.58 -36.07 18.96
C TRP A 214 -12.24 -36.73 18.62
N HIS A 215 -11.39 -37.04 19.62
CA HIS A 215 -10.17 -37.85 19.51
C HIS A 215 -10.37 -39.36 19.79
N GLY A 216 -11.61 -39.85 19.88
CA GLY A 216 -11.92 -41.27 20.14
C GLY A 216 -11.92 -41.69 21.62
N GLY A 217 -12.08 -40.74 22.56
CA GLY A 217 -12.12 -40.98 24.00
C GLY A 217 -13.55 -41.12 24.59
N GLU A 218 -13.67 -41.07 25.92
CA GLU A 218 -14.98 -41.05 26.58
C GLU A 218 -15.74 -39.74 26.34
N SER A 219 -16.99 -39.86 25.90
CA SER A 219 -17.90 -38.74 25.66
C SER A 219 -18.46 -38.21 26.98
N LYS A 220 -17.67 -37.40 27.69
CA LYS A 220 -18.07 -36.84 28.99
C LYS A 220 -17.79 -35.35 29.09
N VAL A 221 -18.85 -34.56 29.18
CA VAL A 221 -18.79 -33.11 29.44
C VAL A 221 -19.14 -32.85 30.90
N VAL A 222 -18.27 -32.16 31.60
CA VAL A 222 -18.48 -31.76 32.99
C VAL A 222 -19.09 -30.36 33.01
N PRO A 223 -20.37 -30.20 33.39
CA PRO A 223 -21.01 -28.89 33.45
C PRO A 223 -20.45 -28.05 34.61
N LEU A 224 -20.68 -26.73 34.54
CA LEU A 224 -20.36 -25.81 35.63
C LEU A 224 -21.34 -25.98 36.78
N THR A 225 -20.81 -25.96 38.01
CA THR A 225 -21.62 -25.96 39.24
C THR A 225 -22.29 -24.59 39.45
N GLU A 226 -23.39 -24.57 40.20
CA GLU A 226 -24.07 -23.30 40.55
C GLU A 226 -23.17 -22.34 41.34
N GLN A 227 -22.24 -22.87 42.14
CA GLN A 227 -21.24 -22.06 42.85
C GLN A 227 -20.26 -21.37 41.89
N GLU A 228 -19.76 -22.07 40.88
CA GLU A 228 -18.86 -21.49 39.87
C GLU A 228 -19.57 -20.49 38.96
N LYS A 229 -20.84 -20.76 38.60
CA LYS A 229 -21.70 -19.80 37.89
C LYS A 229 -21.89 -18.53 38.72
N ALA A 230 -22.19 -18.67 40.01
CA ALA A 230 -22.31 -17.55 40.94
C ALA A 230 -20.98 -16.79 41.09
N GLU A 231 -19.85 -17.49 41.15
CA GLU A 231 -18.52 -16.87 41.24
C GLU A 231 -18.11 -16.12 39.96
N ALA A 232 -18.43 -16.66 38.78
CA ALA A 232 -18.27 -15.93 37.53
C ALA A 232 -19.18 -14.69 37.48
N ALA A 233 -20.39 -14.78 38.03
CA ALA A 233 -21.35 -13.67 38.08
C ALA A 233 -20.93 -12.51 39.02
N LYS A 234 -20.06 -12.76 40.02
CA LYS A 234 -19.55 -11.72 40.95
C LYS A 234 -18.93 -10.50 40.25
N ASN A 235 -18.41 -10.65 39.02
CA ASN A 235 -17.91 -9.54 38.23
C ASN A 235 -18.60 -9.47 36.85
N PRO A 236 -19.68 -8.68 36.70
CA PRO A 236 -20.46 -8.58 35.46
C PRO A 236 -19.65 -8.21 34.20
N ARG A 237 -18.49 -7.57 34.36
CA ARG A 237 -17.61 -7.20 33.24
C ARG A 237 -16.75 -8.37 32.76
N LYS A 238 -16.51 -9.37 33.61
CA LYS A 238 -15.66 -10.54 33.35
C LYS A 238 -16.41 -11.87 33.37
N THR A 239 -17.71 -11.89 33.70
CA THR A 239 -18.52 -13.11 33.83
C THR A 239 -18.31 -14.08 32.69
N VAL A 240 -18.53 -13.66 31.44
CA VAL A 240 -18.33 -14.54 30.27
C VAL A 240 -16.91 -15.12 30.22
N ALA A 241 -15.88 -14.31 30.41
CA ALA A 241 -14.50 -14.79 30.35
C ALA A 241 -14.21 -15.82 31.45
N ARG A 242 -14.71 -15.59 32.67
CA ARG A 242 -14.56 -16.51 33.80
C ARG A 242 -15.38 -17.79 33.63
N THR A 243 -16.60 -17.69 33.10
CA THR A 243 -17.44 -18.86 32.78
C THR A 243 -16.73 -19.78 31.80
N PHE A 244 -16.12 -19.21 30.75
CA PHE A 244 -15.30 -19.97 29.80
C PHE A 244 -14.04 -20.55 30.46
N GLU A 245 -13.34 -19.77 31.28
CA GLU A 245 -12.15 -20.24 32.01
C GLU A 245 -12.45 -21.46 32.88
N PHE A 246 -13.52 -21.42 33.68
CA PHE A 246 -13.95 -22.55 34.51
C PHE A 246 -14.41 -23.74 33.67
N PHE A 247 -15.14 -23.51 32.58
CA PHE A 247 -15.64 -24.58 31.72
C PHE A 247 -14.50 -25.31 31.01
N TRP A 248 -13.53 -24.55 30.47
CA TRP A 248 -12.35 -25.10 29.81
C TRP A 248 -11.36 -25.78 30.75
N ALA A 249 -11.30 -25.38 32.02
CA ALA A 249 -10.49 -26.08 33.00
C ALA A 249 -11.01 -27.50 33.27
N LYS A 250 -12.33 -27.70 33.17
CA LYS A 250 -12.99 -29.00 33.36
C LYS A 250 -13.09 -29.84 32.09
N ASN A 251 -13.07 -29.20 30.92
CA ASN A 251 -13.27 -29.83 29.61
C ASN A 251 -12.12 -29.48 28.66
N PRO A 252 -10.90 -30.03 28.88
CA PRO A 252 -9.72 -29.69 28.08
C PRO A 252 -9.85 -30.14 26.61
N ASP A 253 -10.51 -31.27 26.33
CA ASP A 253 -10.68 -31.78 24.96
C ASP A 253 -11.61 -30.90 24.13
N LEU A 254 -12.70 -30.40 24.73
CA LEU A 254 -13.57 -29.41 24.08
C LEU A 254 -12.85 -28.07 23.85
N LYS A 255 -11.93 -27.69 24.75
CA LYS A 255 -11.08 -26.51 24.55
C LYS A 255 -10.13 -26.72 23.37
N ALA A 256 -9.54 -27.92 23.24
CA ALA A 256 -8.69 -28.26 22.09
C ALA A 256 -9.48 -28.29 20.78
N LEU A 257 -10.73 -28.79 20.82
CA LEU A 257 -11.65 -28.74 19.69
C LEU A 257 -11.99 -27.30 19.29
N ASP A 258 -12.35 -26.44 20.25
CA ASP A 258 -12.65 -25.01 20.02
C ASP A 258 -11.46 -24.27 19.40
N GLN A 259 -10.24 -24.57 19.88
CA GLN A 259 -9.00 -24.04 19.30
C GLN A 259 -8.75 -24.53 17.87
N THR A 260 -8.94 -25.83 17.63
CA THR A 260 -8.76 -26.45 16.31
C THR A 260 -9.79 -25.94 15.30
N HIS A 261 -11.04 -25.78 15.74
CA HIS A 261 -12.11 -25.17 14.95
C HIS A 261 -11.78 -23.71 14.61
N GLY A 262 -11.35 -22.92 15.60
CA GLY A 262 -10.92 -21.54 15.39
C GLY A 262 -9.73 -21.43 14.42
N ASP A 263 -8.76 -22.34 14.50
CA ASP A 263 -7.66 -22.46 13.55
C ASP A 263 -8.14 -22.73 12.13
N TYR A 264 -9.04 -23.70 11.97
CA TYR A 264 -9.65 -24.04 10.69
C TYR A 264 -10.42 -22.86 10.11
N GLU A 265 -11.25 -22.19 10.91
CA GLU A 265 -12.00 -21.02 10.46
C GLU A 265 -11.08 -19.88 10.02
N ARG A 266 -10.01 -19.62 10.79
CA ARG A 266 -9.04 -18.57 10.48
C ARG A 266 -8.35 -18.81 9.15
N LYS A 267 -7.92 -20.05 8.90
CA LYS A 267 -7.15 -20.44 7.72
C LYS A 267 -8.05 -20.66 6.50
N PHE A 268 -9.19 -21.34 6.68
CA PHE A 268 -9.96 -21.88 5.58
C PHE A 268 -11.42 -21.37 5.54
N ALA A 269 -12.14 -21.35 6.65
CA ALA A 269 -13.57 -21.00 6.66
C ALA A 269 -13.87 -19.77 7.53
N ARG A 270 -13.88 -18.54 6.98
CA ARG A 270 -14.39 -17.41 7.78
C ARG A 270 -15.89 -17.26 7.57
N SER A 271 -16.64 -17.28 8.68
CA SER A 271 -18.11 -17.15 8.82
C SER A 271 -18.87 -16.52 7.65
N TRP A 272 -20.02 -17.11 7.31
CA TRP A 272 -21.07 -16.65 6.38
C TRP A 272 -21.38 -15.13 6.41
N ALA A 273 -21.22 -14.47 7.58
CA ALA A 273 -21.40 -13.03 7.74
C ALA A 273 -20.34 -12.14 7.04
N LYS A 274 -19.22 -12.71 6.57
CA LYS A 274 -18.14 -11.99 5.89
C LYS A 274 -17.96 -12.60 4.50
N ARG A 275 -18.81 -12.18 3.56
CA ARG A 275 -18.81 -12.51 2.11
C ARG A 275 -17.42 -12.92 1.59
N LYS A 276 -17.22 -14.23 1.53
CA LYS A 276 -16.16 -14.94 0.82
C LYS A 276 -16.84 -15.74 -0.31
N ASN A 277 -16.07 -16.27 -1.25
CA ASN A 277 -16.58 -17.19 -2.26
C ASN A 277 -17.23 -18.43 -1.59
N ASN A 278 -18.02 -19.20 -2.35
CA ASN A 278 -18.69 -20.43 -1.85
C ASN A 278 -17.72 -21.44 -1.24
N ASP A 279 -16.46 -21.45 -1.68
CA ASP A 279 -15.41 -22.32 -1.17
C ASP A 279 -14.77 -21.84 0.15
N GLY A 280 -15.09 -20.62 0.62
CA GLY A 280 -14.50 -20.03 1.82
C GLY A 280 -13.21 -19.23 1.59
N PHE A 281 -12.80 -19.01 0.33
CA PHE A 281 -11.66 -18.16 -0.02
C PHE A 281 -12.09 -16.70 -0.31
N LYS A 282 -11.14 -15.76 -0.27
CA LYS A 282 -11.43 -14.34 -0.60
C LYS A 282 -11.95 -14.23 -2.04
N HIS A 283 -12.92 -13.35 -2.29
CA HIS A 283 -13.39 -13.07 -3.65
C HIS A 283 -12.24 -12.62 -4.57
N PRO A 284 -12.30 -12.97 -5.87
CA PRO A 284 -11.37 -12.43 -6.85
C PRO A 284 -11.44 -10.89 -6.88
N PRO A 285 -10.32 -10.21 -7.16
CA PRO A 285 -10.28 -8.76 -7.16
C PRO A 285 -11.18 -8.17 -8.25
N THR A 286 -12.06 -7.24 -7.88
CA THR A 286 -12.90 -6.52 -8.85
C THR A 286 -12.19 -5.29 -9.40
N LEU A 287 -12.36 -5.02 -10.70
CA LEU A 287 -11.81 -3.83 -11.34
C LEU A 287 -12.61 -2.59 -10.89
N THR A 288 -11.91 -1.57 -10.41
CA THR A 288 -12.51 -0.27 -10.06
C THR A 288 -12.23 0.73 -11.17
N LEU A 289 -13.28 1.25 -11.81
CA LEU A 289 -13.15 2.25 -12.86
C LEU A 289 -12.68 3.61 -12.28
N PRO A 290 -11.79 4.33 -13.00
CA PRO A 290 -11.47 5.72 -12.71
C PRO A 290 -12.71 6.60 -12.66
N SER A 291 -12.74 7.52 -11.71
CA SER A 291 -13.83 8.48 -11.55
C SER A 291 -13.27 9.76 -10.94
N PRO A 292 -13.60 10.95 -11.47
CA PRO A 292 -13.03 12.21 -10.99
C PRO A 292 -13.33 12.46 -9.50
N ASP A 293 -14.43 11.92 -8.98
CA ASP A 293 -14.89 12.16 -7.60
C ASP A 293 -14.55 11.03 -6.63
N LYS A 294 -14.78 9.77 -7.03
CA LYS A 294 -14.67 8.61 -6.12
C LYS A 294 -13.27 8.00 -6.14
N HIS A 295 -12.74 7.75 -7.34
CA HIS A 295 -11.47 7.07 -7.56
C HIS A 295 -10.61 7.80 -8.59
N PRO A 296 -10.21 9.06 -8.31
CA PRO A 296 -9.50 9.87 -9.27
C PRO A 296 -8.12 9.31 -9.57
N ARG A 297 -7.81 9.22 -10.86
CA ARG A 297 -6.45 9.21 -11.38
C ARG A 297 -6.00 10.65 -11.60
N TRP A 298 -4.73 10.88 -11.28
CA TRP A 298 -4.17 12.22 -11.24
C TRP A 298 -3.30 12.45 -12.46
N TYR A 299 -3.70 13.42 -13.29
CA TYR A 299 -2.97 13.76 -14.51
C TYR A 299 -1.53 14.18 -14.17
N GLN A 300 -0.58 13.60 -14.90
CA GLN A 300 0.85 13.85 -14.73
C GLN A 300 1.40 14.57 -15.95
N PHE A 301 1.77 15.83 -15.75
CA PHE A 301 2.52 16.61 -16.73
C PHE A 301 3.94 16.04 -16.84
N LYS A 302 4.32 15.70 -18.07
CA LYS A 302 5.67 15.31 -18.51
C LYS A 302 6.44 16.52 -19.03
N LYS A 303 7.72 16.60 -18.67
CA LYS A 303 8.69 17.56 -19.22
C LYS A 303 9.47 17.01 -20.44
N THR A 304 9.31 15.72 -20.73
CA THR A 304 9.89 15.04 -21.89
C THR A 304 8.95 15.11 -23.08
N SER A 305 9.44 15.03 -24.32
CA SER A 305 8.60 15.04 -25.53
C SER A 305 7.46 13.99 -25.49
N PRO A 306 6.18 14.39 -25.70
CA PRO A 306 5.69 15.77 -25.81
C PRO A 306 5.62 16.48 -24.45
N ILE A 307 6.17 17.71 -24.39
CA ILE A 307 6.23 18.54 -23.19
C ILE A 307 4.83 19.05 -22.85
N THR A 308 4.39 18.86 -21.61
CA THR A 308 3.08 19.29 -21.07
C THR A 308 3.21 20.25 -19.88
N CYS A 309 4.44 20.53 -19.45
CA CYS A 309 4.78 21.62 -18.54
C CYS A 309 6.13 22.26 -18.92
N LYS A 310 6.28 23.58 -18.78
CA LYS A 310 7.52 24.33 -19.08
C LYS A 310 7.65 25.58 -18.20
N GLY A 311 8.81 26.23 -18.26
CA GLY A 311 9.04 27.49 -17.52
C GLY A 311 8.83 27.33 -16.02
N LEU A 312 9.38 26.25 -15.45
CA LEU A 312 9.28 25.97 -14.03
C LEU A 312 10.31 26.82 -13.27
N ASP A 313 9.80 27.73 -12.45
CA ASP A 313 10.57 28.52 -11.50
C ASP A 313 10.14 28.14 -10.07
N LEU A 314 11.00 27.42 -9.36
CA LEU A 314 10.75 26.98 -7.99
C LEU A 314 10.85 28.12 -6.97
N GLN A 315 11.67 29.14 -7.24
CA GLN A 315 11.93 30.24 -6.31
C GLN A 315 10.75 31.22 -6.32
N ASN A 316 10.32 31.62 -7.52
CA ASN A 316 9.19 32.53 -7.69
C ASN A 316 7.83 31.80 -7.71
N GLY A 317 7.85 30.47 -7.72
CA GLY A 317 6.65 29.64 -7.68
C GLY A 317 5.80 29.77 -8.94
N ILE A 318 6.42 29.67 -10.12
CA ILE A 318 5.76 29.85 -11.42
C ILE A 318 5.93 28.59 -12.27
N ILE A 319 4.88 28.19 -12.98
CA ILE A 319 4.92 27.08 -13.95
C ILE A 319 3.91 27.31 -15.06
N LYS A 320 4.27 26.96 -16.30
CA LYS A 320 3.34 26.92 -17.43
C LYS A 320 2.87 25.49 -17.66
N LEU A 321 1.56 25.27 -17.64
CA LEU A 321 0.92 23.96 -17.81
C LEU A 321 0.07 23.96 -19.06
N GLU A 322 0.07 22.83 -19.78
CA GLU A 322 -0.85 22.60 -20.89
C GLU A 322 -2.15 21.98 -20.33
N VAL A 323 -3.23 22.76 -20.33
CA VAL A 323 -4.52 22.44 -19.70
C VAL A 323 -5.66 22.54 -20.72
N VAL A 324 -6.78 21.89 -20.43
CA VAL A 324 -8.01 22.02 -21.20
C VAL A 324 -8.56 23.44 -21.04
N GLY A 325 -8.78 24.13 -22.15
CA GLY A 325 -9.38 25.46 -22.14
C GLY A 325 -10.89 25.46 -21.90
N PRO A 326 -11.47 26.61 -21.54
CA PRO A 326 -12.91 26.73 -21.36
C PRO A 326 -13.63 26.39 -22.67
N GLU A 327 -14.75 25.68 -22.56
CA GLU A 327 -15.63 25.42 -23.70
C GLU A 327 -16.29 26.75 -24.09
N THR A 328 -16.01 27.22 -25.31
CA THR A 328 -16.80 28.27 -25.95
C THR A 328 -17.78 27.62 -26.90
N SER A 329 -18.91 28.29 -27.18
CA SER A 329 -20.01 27.80 -28.02
C SER A 329 -19.59 27.34 -29.42
N GLU A 330 -18.39 27.71 -29.88
CA GLU A 330 -17.85 27.37 -31.20
C GLU A 330 -16.59 26.48 -31.18
N GLN A 331 -16.03 26.15 -30.00
CA GLN A 331 -14.79 25.36 -29.91
C GLN A 331 -14.90 24.20 -28.91
N LEU A 332 -14.76 22.98 -29.43
CA LEU A 332 -14.45 21.77 -28.65
C LEU A 332 -13.24 22.04 -27.76
N SER A 333 -13.32 21.71 -26.47
CA SER A 333 -12.25 21.78 -25.45
C SER A 333 -10.83 21.57 -26.02
N ARG A 334 -10.11 22.66 -26.36
CA ARG A 334 -8.72 22.60 -26.89
C ARG A 334 -7.71 22.73 -25.75
N MET A 335 -6.61 21.99 -25.85
CA MET A 335 -5.49 22.10 -24.92
C MET A 335 -4.69 23.38 -25.17
N GLN A 336 -4.57 24.23 -24.15
CA GLN A 336 -3.90 25.54 -24.19
C GLN A 336 -2.85 25.69 -23.07
N TRP A 337 -1.83 26.51 -23.33
CA TRP A 337 -0.82 26.85 -22.33
C TRP A 337 -1.33 27.95 -21.40
N GLN A 338 -1.31 27.68 -20.09
CA GLN A 338 -1.62 28.68 -19.07
C GLN A 338 -0.52 28.75 -18.02
N GLU A 339 -0.22 29.95 -17.56
CA GLU A 339 0.71 30.19 -16.47
C GLU A 339 0.00 30.15 -15.12
N TYR A 340 0.56 29.40 -14.18
CA TYR A 340 0.07 29.27 -12.82
C TYR A 340 1.14 29.71 -11.84
N ARG A 341 0.70 30.46 -10.83
CA ARG A 341 1.48 30.65 -9.61
C ARG A 341 1.17 29.53 -8.63
N PHE A 342 2.16 29.13 -7.85
CA PHE A 342 1.99 28.18 -6.76
C PHE A 342 2.78 28.63 -5.55
N LEU A 343 2.28 28.24 -4.37
CA LEU A 343 3.02 28.37 -3.12
C LEU A 343 3.83 27.08 -2.93
N PRO A 344 5.16 27.09 -3.11
CA PRO A 344 6.00 25.92 -2.92
C PRO A 344 5.96 25.45 -1.46
N ASP A 345 6.10 24.15 -1.25
CA ASP A 345 6.49 23.61 0.05
C ASP A 345 7.75 24.33 0.57
N PRO A 346 7.84 24.75 1.85
CA PRO A 346 9.04 25.37 2.39
C PRO A 346 10.31 24.53 2.18
N ARG A 347 10.17 23.20 2.07
CA ARG A 347 11.31 22.31 1.78
C ARG A 347 11.89 22.51 0.37
N PHE A 348 11.20 23.18 -0.55
CA PHE A 348 11.77 23.56 -1.83
C PHE A 348 12.92 24.57 -1.71
N GLN A 349 13.00 25.33 -0.62
CA GLN A 349 14.14 26.23 -0.34
C GLN A 349 15.48 25.49 -0.26
N ARG A 350 15.44 24.17 -0.08
CA ARG A 350 16.63 23.31 -0.07
C ARG A 350 17.16 22.97 -1.46
N PHE A 351 16.41 23.30 -2.51
CA PHE A 351 16.81 23.03 -3.88
C PHE A 351 17.29 24.33 -4.51
N GLN A 352 18.52 24.29 -5.02
CA GLN A 352 19.08 25.37 -5.82
C GLN A 352 19.15 24.90 -7.28
N PRO A 353 18.72 25.71 -8.25
CA PRO A 353 18.88 25.37 -9.65
C PRO A 353 20.37 25.31 -9.99
N ILE A 354 20.78 24.25 -10.70
CA ILE A 354 22.06 24.24 -11.39
C ILE A 354 21.83 25.09 -12.66
N LYS A 355 22.63 26.14 -12.89
CA LYS A 355 22.49 26.96 -14.10
C LYS A 355 22.59 26.03 -15.32
N ASP A 356 21.57 26.09 -16.17
CA ASP A 356 21.41 25.22 -17.34
C ASP A 356 22.51 25.48 -18.38
N ASP A 357 23.28 24.45 -18.75
CA ASP A 357 23.71 24.32 -20.14
C ASP A 357 22.50 23.84 -20.94
N ILE A 358 22.01 24.68 -21.85
CA ILE A 358 20.95 24.33 -22.80
C ILE A 358 21.54 23.37 -23.83
N ILE A 359 21.67 22.09 -23.46
CA ILE A 359 22.03 21.05 -24.42
C ILE A 359 20.74 20.51 -25.02
N SER A 360 20.50 20.79 -26.30
CA SER A 360 19.53 20.10 -27.19
C SER A 360 18.02 20.32 -26.97
N GLY A 361 17.57 21.54 -26.63
CA GLY A 361 16.14 21.91 -26.69
C GLY A 361 15.20 21.16 -25.71
N ARG A 362 15.76 20.41 -24.75
CA ARG A 362 15.04 19.81 -23.63
C ARG A 362 15.45 20.54 -22.36
N GLU A 363 14.55 21.33 -21.78
CA GLU A 363 14.79 21.93 -20.47
C GLU A 363 14.95 20.82 -19.41
N LYS A 364 16.17 20.40 -19.07
CA LYS A 364 16.41 19.68 -17.81
C LYS A 364 16.21 20.66 -16.65
N CYS A 365 15.66 20.19 -15.54
CA CYS A 365 15.65 20.96 -14.29
C CYS A 365 16.54 20.18 -13.33
N ASP A 366 17.84 20.36 -13.50
CA ASP A 366 18.82 19.80 -12.59
C ASP A 366 18.99 20.77 -11.41
N LEU A 367 18.93 20.20 -10.21
CA LEU A 367 18.86 20.90 -8.95
C LEU A 367 19.96 20.35 -8.05
N LEU A 368 20.48 21.19 -7.16
CA LEU A 368 21.27 20.79 -6.01
C LEU A 368 20.37 20.78 -4.78
N TYR A 369 20.23 19.60 -4.17
CA TYR A 369 19.55 19.44 -2.90
C TYR A 369 20.53 19.62 -1.75
N THR A 370 20.36 20.70 -0.99
CA THR A 370 21.08 20.97 0.25
C THR A 370 20.32 20.31 1.41
N GLY A 371 20.88 19.21 1.93
CA GLY A 371 20.35 18.54 3.12
C GLY A 371 20.53 19.37 4.39
N ASN A 372 20.03 18.87 5.53
CA ASN A 372 20.43 19.45 6.82
C ASN A 372 21.92 19.22 7.10
N ASP A 373 22.48 18.11 6.59
CA ASP A 373 23.87 17.72 6.87
C ASP A 373 24.53 17.04 5.66
N GLY A 374 25.75 17.49 5.32
CA GLY A 374 26.59 16.93 4.27
C GLY A 374 26.56 17.72 2.95
N PRO A 375 27.32 17.28 1.94
CA PRO A 375 27.42 17.98 0.66
C PRO A 375 26.08 18.01 -0.07
N SER A 376 25.88 19.06 -0.87
CA SER A 376 24.74 19.17 -1.78
C SER A 376 24.72 17.98 -2.74
N ARG A 377 23.52 17.42 -2.96
CA ARG A 377 23.34 16.23 -3.80
C ARG A 377 22.60 16.59 -5.07
N PRO A 378 22.99 16.04 -6.23
CA PRO A 378 22.22 16.18 -7.46
C PRO A 378 20.78 15.71 -7.28
N ALA A 379 19.86 16.47 -7.87
CA ALA A 379 18.45 16.18 -7.89
C ALA A 379 17.81 16.59 -9.22
N THR A 380 16.79 15.86 -9.67
CA THR A 380 16.10 16.17 -10.92
C THR A 380 14.59 16.00 -10.75
N ILE A 381 13.81 16.94 -11.28
CA ILE A 381 12.35 16.83 -11.33
C ILE A 381 11.95 15.87 -12.47
N LYS A 382 11.30 14.76 -12.14
CA LYS A 382 10.87 13.75 -13.12
C LYS A 382 9.42 13.91 -13.57
N GLY A 383 8.59 14.61 -12.80
CA GLY A 383 7.21 14.87 -13.22
C GLY A 383 6.44 15.74 -12.25
N VAL A 384 5.34 16.29 -12.75
CA VAL A 384 4.44 17.17 -12.01
C VAL A 384 3.03 16.59 -12.09
N LYS A 385 2.40 16.31 -10.96
CA LYS A 385 1.07 15.69 -10.90
C LYS A 385 0.04 16.68 -10.35
N LEU A 386 -1.08 16.84 -11.05
CA LEU A 386 -2.21 17.66 -10.59
C LEU A 386 -3.07 16.88 -9.60
N VAL A 387 -3.32 17.44 -8.42
CA VAL A 387 -4.11 16.81 -7.37
C VAL A 387 -5.09 17.80 -6.76
N PHE A 388 -6.35 17.40 -6.67
CA PHE A 388 -7.39 18.15 -5.97
C PHE A 388 -7.60 17.56 -4.57
N LYS A 389 -7.35 18.36 -3.52
CA LYS A 389 -7.56 17.95 -2.13
C LYS A 389 -8.67 18.78 -1.50
N GLY A 390 -9.65 18.16 -0.85
CA GLY A 390 -10.67 18.93 -0.12
C GLY A 390 -11.71 18.09 0.60
N ASP A 391 -12.34 18.71 1.60
CA ASP A 391 -13.36 18.12 2.49
C ASP A 391 -14.79 18.52 2.06
N GLN A 392 -14.93 19.35 1.03
CA GLN A 392 -16.21 19.89 0.57
C GLN A 392 -16.90 18.93 -0.39
N SER A 393 -18.24 18.87 -0.28
CA SER A 393 -19.13 17.96 -1.00
C SER A 393 -19.17 18.20 -2.51
N THR A 394 -18.81 19.40 -2.97
CA THR A 394 -18.70 19.76 -4.39
C THR A 394 -17.24 19.88 -4.82
N PHE A 395 -16.95 19.49 -6.07
CA PHE A 395 -15.59 19.55 -6.64
C PHE A 395 -15.08 21.00 -6.75
N ASP A 396 -16.01 21.93 -6.96
CA ASP A 396 -15.80 23.34 -7.26
C ASP A 396 -15.08 24.13 -6.15
N ALA A 397 -14.95 23.56 -4.95
CA ALA A 397 -14.28 24.18 -3.80
C ALA A 397 -13.02 23.44 -3.31
N LYS A 398 -12.52 22.44 -4.06
CA LYS A 398 -11.34 21.65 -3.65
C LYS A 398 -10.02 22.31 -4.08
N PRO A 399 -9.15 22.83 -3.20
CA PRO A 399 -7.89 23.43 -3.63
C PRO A 399 -7.05 22.50 -4.52
N ALA A 400 -6.50 23.06 -5.60
CA ALA A 400 -5.59 22.37 -6.51
C ALA A 400 -4.16 22.43 -5.97
N TYR A 401 -3.44 21.32 -6.15
CA TYR A 401 -2.05 21.16 -5.76
C TYR A 401 -1.25 20.52 -6.89
N LEU A 402 0.00 20.91 -7.00
CA LEU A 402 0.99 20.24 -7.83
C LEU A 402 1.89 19.38 -6.95
N TYR A 403 2.07 18.12 -7.35
CA TYR A 403 2.93 17.14 -6.71
C TYR A 403 4.15 16.94 -7.60
N PHE A 404 5.28 17.45 -7.17
CA PHE A 404 6.55 17.32 -7.88
C PHE A 404 7.24 16.05 -7.43
N THR A 405 7.48 15.14 -8.38
CA THR A 405 8.33 13.97 -8.16
C THR A 405 9.77 14.37 -8.44
N VAL A 406 10.59 14.35 -7.39
CA VAL A 406 11.99 14.76 -7.42
C VAL A 406 12.86 13.56 -7.09
N TYR A 407 13.81 13.26 -7.95
CA TYR A 407 14.82 12.23 -7.71
C TYR A 407 16.00 12.92 -7.06
N ILE A 408 16.48 12.41 -5.93
CA ILE A 408 17.65 12.91 -5.21
C ILE A 408 18.65 11.77 -5.13
N GLU A 409 19.90 12.04 -5.40
CA GLU A 409 20.95 11.03 -5.27
C GLU A 409 21.09 10.57 -3.80
N ASP A 410 21.26 9.27 -3.59
CA ASP A 410 21.43 8.72 -2.23
C ASP A 410 22.81 9.05 -1.70
N LYS A 411 22.98 9.10 -0.38
CA LYS A 411 24.33 9.16 0.19
C LYS A 411 25.06 7.85 -0.13
N PRO A 412 26.37 7.91 -0.44
CA PRO A 412 27.15 6.70 -0.63
C PRO A 412 27.11 5.86 0.64
N SER A 413 27.03 4.54 0.45
CA SER A 413 27.02 3.54 1.51
C SER A 413 28.37 2.87 1.54
N ARG A 414 28.89 2.60 2.75
CA ARG A 414 30.09 1.77 2.93
C ARG A 414 29.85 0.33 2.43
N LEU A 415 28.61 -0.12 2.45
CA LEU A 415 28.19 -1.42 1.95
C LEU A 415 27.77 -1.32 0.47
N ALA A 416 28.41 -2.12 -0.39
CA ALA A 416 28.13 -2.17 -1.84
C ALA A 416 26.80 -2.88 -2.19
N ILE A 417 26.06 -3.36 -1.20
CA ILE A 417 24.75 -4.02 -1.38
C ILE A 417 23.61 -2.99 -1.29
N THR A 418 22.51 -3.20 -2.02
CA THR A 418 21.29 -2.36 -1.94
C THR A 418 20.28 -2.92 -0.94
N GLN A 419 19.40 -2.07 -0.40
CA GLN A 419 18.36 -2.53 0.54
C GLN A 419 17.43 -3.57 -0.12
N ARG A 420 17.10 -3.38 -1.40
CA ARG A 420 16.28 -4.32 -2.19
C ARG A 420 16.88 -5.73 -2.28
N ARG A 421 18.22 -5.86 -2.31
CA ARG A 421 18.88 -7.17 -2.33
C ARG A 421 18.81 -7.82 -0.96
N ILE A 422 18.96 -7.04 0.12
CA ILE A 422 18.81 -7.52 1.50
C ILE A 422 17.39 -8.04 1.75
N ASP A 423 16.38 -7.30 1.32
CA ASP A 423 14.96 -7.64 1.53
C ASP A 423 14.52 -8.95 0.82
N LYS A 424 15.31 -9.46 -0.14
CA LYS A 424 15.03 -10.74 -0.83
C LYS A 424 15.46 -11.97 -0.02
N PHE A 425 16.32 -11.80 0.97
CA PHE A 425 16.81 -12.94 1.75
C PHE A 425 15.73 -13.43 2.71
N ARG A 426 15.39 -14.72 2.59
CA ARG A 426 14.51 -15.41 3.54
C ARG A 426 15.24 -15.88 4.80
N SER A 427 16.56 -16.07 4.72
CA SER A 427 17.43 -16.49 5.82
C SER A 427 18.31 -15.34 6.29
N THR A 428 18.27 -15.07 7.60
CA THR A 428 19.10 -14.04 8.24
C THR A 428 20.59 -14.36 8.17
N ALA A 429 20.97 -15.64 8.28
CA ALA A 429 22.37 -16.07 8.17
C ALA A 429 22.95 -15.72 6.79
N ARG A 430 22.21 -16.07 5.72
CA ARG A 430 22.62 -15.76 4.34
C ARG A 430 22.67 -14.25 4.08
N ALA A 431 21.74 -13.50 4.66
CA ALA A 431 21.75 -12.04 4.57
C ALA A 431 23.00 -11.46 5.26
N PHE A 432 23.35 -11.97 6.44
CA PHE A 432 24.53 -11.56 7.19
C PHE A 432 25.84 -11.86 6.46
N GLU A 433 26.01 -13.09 5.94
CA GLU A 433 27.18 -13.46 5.14
C GLU A 433 27.34 -12.56 3.90
N THR A 434 26.25 -12.30 3.19
CA THR A 434 26.30 -11.44 2.00
C THR A 434 26.69 -10.00 2.37
N ILE A 435 26.20 -9.50 3.51
CA ILE A 435 26.55 -8.18 4.02
C ILE A 435 28.04 -8.13 4.41
N LYS A 436 28.54 -9.17 5.09
CA LYS A 436 29.95 -9.29 5.47
C LYS A 436 30.84 -9.27 4.22
N ASN A 437 30.45 -9.99 3.18
CA ASN A 437 31.18 -10.03 1.90
C ASN A 437 31.01 -8.75 1.06
N ALA A 438 30.07 -7.86 1.41
CA ALA A 438 29.84 -6.58 0.73
C ALA A 438 30.63 -5.42 1.36
N LEU A 439 31.44 -5.70 2.38
CA LEU A 439 32.44 -4.78 2.90
C LEU A 439 33.62 -4.66 1.92
N PRO A 440 34.18 -3.46 1.71
CA PRO A 440 35.43 -3.32 0.98
C PRO A 440 36.54 -4.11 1.69
N GLU A 441 37.35 -4.87 0.95
CA GLU A 441 38.52 -5.60 1.48
C GLU A 441 39.53 -4.67 2.17
N SER A 442 39.57 -3.40 1.78
CA SER A 442 40.41 -2.34 2.36
C SER A 442 39.88 -1.72 3.66
N SER A 443 38.78 -2.24 4.23
CA SER A 443 38.13 -1.60 5.37
C SER A 443 38.72 -2.09 6.71
N GLU A 444 39.74 -1.40 7.21
CA GLU A 444 40.40 -1.71 8.49
C GLU A 444 39.49 -1.54 9.72
N SER A 445 38.48 -0.67 9.66
CA SER A 445 37.54 -0.45 10.76
C SER A 445 36.48 -1.55 10.83
N PRO A 446 36.08 -2.07 12.01
CA PRO A 446 34.96 -3.01 12.11
C PRO A 446 33.61 -2.39 11.68
N LEU A 447 32.61 -3.24 11.44
CA LEU A 447 31.24 -2.81 11.16
C LEU A 447 30.62 -2.15 12.39
N ARG A 448 29.93 -1.02 12.18
CA ARG A 448 29.11 -0.40 13.23
C ARG A 448 27.66 -0.80 13.06
N CYS A 449 27.14 -1.52 14.04
CA CYS A 449 25.78 -2.04 14.05
C CYS A 449 24.96 -1.35 15.13
N MET A 450 23.69 -1.05 14.83
CA MET A 450 22.74 -0.57 15.82
C MET A 450 21.52 -1.47 15.88
N ALA A 451 21.33 -2.16 17.00
CA ALA A 451 20.12 -2.92 17.27
C ALA A 451 19.04 -2.02 17.86
N ILE A 452 17.81 -2.13 17.36
CA ILE A 452 16.67 -1.34 17.84
C ILE A 452 15.56 -2.26 18.30
N ASP A 453 15.24 -2.17 19.59
CA ASP A 453 13.98 -2.65 20.13
C ASP A 453 12.94 -1.53 20.01
N LEU A 454 11.86 -1.77 19.27
CA LEU A 454 10.80 -0.79 19.06
C LEU A 454 9.80 -0.84 20.22
N GLY A 455 9.71 0.25 20.97
CA GLY A 455 8.79 0.34 22.11
C GLY A 455 7.34 0.60 21.70
N ILE A 456 6.39 0.10 22.51
CA ILE A 456 4.99 0.53 22.43
C ILE A 456 4.81 1.90 23.13
N ARG A 457 5.46 2.11 24.28
CA ARG A 457 5.31 3.34 25.09
C ARG A 457 6.34 4.43 24.74
N HIS A 458 7.60 4.05 24.60
CA HIS A 458 8.68 4.88 24.05
C HIS A 458 8.88 4.53 22.56
N ILE A 459 9.76 5.24 21.82
CA ILE A 459 9.96 4.95 20.38
C ILE A 459 10.77 3.66 20.22
N GLY A 460 11.84 3.55 20.98
CA GLY A 460 12.64 2.33 21.07
C GLY A 460 13.88 2.51 21.95
N ALA A 461 14.58 1.42 22.20
CA ALA A 461 15.92 1.41 22.77
C ALA A 461 16.90 1.02 21.67
N ALA A 462 17.99 1.77 21.55
CA ALA A 462 19.03 1.53 20.56
C ALA A 462 20.34 1.17 21.25
N THR A 463 20.94 0.06 20.82
CA THR A 463 22.25 -0.39 21.28
C THR A 463 23.20 -0.39 20.09
N VAL A 464 24.31 0.34 20.23
CA VAL A 464 25.32 0.52 19.18
C VAL A 464 26.58 -0.26 19.54
N MET A 465 27.02 -1.10 18.61
CA MET A 465 28.21 -1.95 18.71
C MET A 465 29.18 -1.66 17.57
N GLU A 466 30.47 -1.79 17.85
CA GLU A 466 31.56 -1.77 16.87
C GLU A 466 32.42 -3.01 17.09
N GLY A 467 32.23 -4.04 16.24
CA GLY A 467 32.71 -5.39 16.57
C GLY A 467 32.12 -5.87 17.90
N ASP A 468 32.98 -6.31 18.82
CA ASP A 468 32.57 -6.75 20.16
C ASP A 468 32.47 -5.61 21.19
N ARG A 469 32.81 -4.37 20.78
CA ARG A 469 32.79 -3.21 21.67
C ARG A 469 31.41 -2.56 21.71
N LEU A 470 30.84 -2.46 22.91
CA LEU A 470 29.66 -1.63 23.17
C LEU A 470 30.03 -0.15 23.14
N LEU A 471 29.45 0.61 22.20
CA LEU A 471 29.66 2.06 22.11
C LEU A 471 28.64 2.83 22.95
N ALA A 472 27.36 2.45 22.85
CA ALA A 472 26.29 3.13 23.60
C ALA A 472 24.99 2.32 23.64
N THR A 473 24.22 2.52 24.71
CA THR A 473 22.78 2.22 24.76
C THR A 473 22.02 3.51 25.03
N ARG A 474 20.98 3.79 24.23
CA ARG A 474 20.20 5.03 24.28
C ARG A 474 18.71 4.75 24.13
N PHE A 475 17.90 5.36 24.99
CA PHE A 475 16.46 5.38 24.82
C PHE A 475 16.06 6.51 23.86
N ILE A 476 15.22 6.18 22.89
CA ILE A 476 14.67 7.13 21.94
C ILE A 476 13.32 7.60 22.49
N HIS A 477 13.32 8.82 23.04
CA HIS A 477 12.15 9.45 23.62
C HIS A 477 11.35 10.26 22.58
N ASN A 478 10.13 10.65 22.94
CA ASN A 478 9.26 11.47 22.08
C ASN A 478 9.78 12.92 21.88
N LYS A 479 10.73 13.33 22.73
CA LYS A 479 11.57 14.51 22.55
C LYS A 479 13.01 13.99 22.43
N PRO A 480 13.47 13.60 21.23
CA PRO A 480 14.82 13.13 21.08
C PRO A 480 15.77 14.32 21.29
N GLU A 481 16.53 14.32 22.38
CA GLU A 481 17.70 15.17 22.51
C GLU A 481 18.78 14.57 21.60
N LEU A 482 19.09 15.26 20.51
CA LEU A 482 20.17 14.83 19.64
C LEU A 482 21.51 15.23 20.26
N PRO A 483 22.54 14.35 20.22
CA PRO A 483 23.86 14.66 20.79
C PRO A 483 24.52 15.93 20.23
N SER A 484 24.09 16.38 19.05
CA SER A 484 24.62 17.56 18.37
C SER A 484 24.02 18.90 18.82
N GLY A 485 23.12 18.93 19.81
CA GLY A 485 22.46 20.16 20.27
C GLY A 485 21.46 20.78 19.27
N GLU A 486 21.40 20.26 18.05
CA GLU A 486 20.45 20.68 17.03
C GLU A 486 19.07 20.08 17.29
N ASN A 487 18.20 20.85 17.95
CA ASN A 487 16.77 20.55 18.12
C ASN A 487 15.99 20.60 16.78
N THR A 488 16.31 19.71 15.84
CA THR A 488 15.67 19.71 14.50
C THR A 488 14.38 18.89 14.45
N ILE A 489 14.18 17.93 15.36
CA ILE A 489 12.97 17.09 15.37
C ILE A 489 11.95 17.67 16.34
N ARG A 490 10.94 18.38 15.80
CA ARG A 490 9.74 18.81 16.55
C ARG A 490 9.16 17.63 17.34
N ALA A 491 8.63 17.91 18.53
CA ALA A 491 8.03 16.91 19.42
C ALA A 491 7.19 15.85 18.67
N ILE A 492 7.47 14.58 18.98
CA ILE A 492 6.84 13.42 18.35
C ILE A 492 5.49 13.18 19.05
N PRO A 493 4.37 13.07 18.29
CA PRO A 493 3.07 12.82 18.90
C PRO A 493 3.06 11.55 19.73
N THR A 494 2.60 11.64 20.98
CA THR A 494 2.52 10.48 21.88
C THR A 494 1.27 9.64 21.59
N LEU A 495 1.32 8.34 21.92
CA LEU A 495 0.13 7.49 21.85
C LEU A 495 -0.99 7.98 22.75
N ALA A 496 -0.67 8.64 23.87
CA ALA A 496 -1.63 9.25 24.77
C ALA A 496 -2.39 10.41 24.10
N GLN A 497 -1.69 11.32 23.41
CA GLN A 497 -2.32 12.41 22.65
C GLN A 497 -3.24 11.87 21.54
N ILE A 498 -2.78 10.87 20.78
CA ILE A 498 -3.61 10.20 19.77
C ILE A 498 -4.83 9.54 20.41
N ALA A 499 -4.66 8.88 21.55
CA ALA A 499 -5.76 8.25 22.28
C ALA A 499 -6.78 9.28 22.79
N THR A 500 -6.35 10.46 23.24
CA THR A 500 -7.23 11.56 23.63
C THR A 500 -8.09 12.03 22.46
N MET A 501 -7.52 12.21 21.26
CA MET A 501 -8.30 12.55 20.07
C MET A 501 -9.30 11.45 19.69
N LYS A 502 -8.90 10.18 19.79
CA LYS A 502 -9.83 9.04 19.60
C LYS A 502 -10.96 9.03 20.64
N ARG A 503 -10.71 9.45 21.90
CA ARG A 503 -11.76 9.62 22.92
C ARG A 503 -12.71 10.76 22.57
N LYS A 504 -12.21 11.90 22.07
CA LYS A 504 -13.04 13.02 21.59
C LYS A 504 -14.00 12.59 20.46
N VAL A 505 -13.52 11.79 19.49
CA VAL A 505 -14.41 11.20 18.46
C VAL A 505 -15.54 10.38 19.09
N ARG A 506 -15.24 9.57 20.10
CA ARG A 506 -16.27 8.76 20.79
C ARG A 506 -17.27 9.63 21.53
N GLN A 507 -16.81 10.69 22.21
CA GLN A 507 -17.70 11.64 22.88
C GLN A 507 -18.62 12.35 21.89
N MET A 508 -18.08 12.84 20.77
CA MET A 508 -18.90 13.49 19.74
C MET A 508 -19.90 12.53 19.10
N ARG A 509 -19.52 11.27 18.86
CA ARG A 509 -20.45 10.23 18.38
C ARG A 509 -21.52 9.86 19.40
N ARG A 510 -21.23 9.93 20.71
CA ARG A 510 -22.25 9.74 21.75
C ARG A 510 -23.27 10.88 21.73
N LYS A 511 -22.83 12.12 21.53
CA LYS A 511 -23.71 13.30 21.44
C LYS A 511 -24.55 13.31 20.16
N ARG A 512 -23.95 13.01 19.00
CA ARG A 512 -24.62 13.04 17.69
C ARG A 512 -25.46 11.79 17.38
N GLY A 513 -25.20 10.66 18.04
CA GLY A 513 -25.76 9.37 17.67
C GLY A 513 -24.91 8.60 16.64
N LYS A 514 -25.40 7.42 16.25
CA LYS A 514 -24.72 6.56 15.27
C LYS A 514 -24.72 7.24 13.90
N PRO A 515 -23.58 7.25 13.16
CA PRO A 515 -23.60 7.71 11.77
C PRO A 515 -24.58 6.89 10.94
N VAL A 516 -25.34 7.58 10.09
CA VAL A 516 -26.18 6.94 9.06
C VAL A 516 -25.25 6.21 8.07
N LYS A 517 -25.72 5.09 7.51
CA LYS A 517 -24.96 4.31 6.53
C LYS A 517 -24.60 5.21 5.35
N GLY A 518 -23.30 5.36 5.07
CA GLY A 518 -22.77 6.23 4.02
C GLY A 518 -22.25 7.59 4.52
N GLU A 519 -22.58 8.01 5.75
CA GLU A 519 -22.10 9.27 6.30
C GLU A 519 -20.76 9.14 7.03
N LEU A 520 -19.85 10.09 6.76
CA LEU A 520 -18.58 10.22 7.48
C LEU A 520 -18.76 11.06 8.76
N SER A 521 -18.83 10.40 9.92
CA SER A 521 -18.86 11.10 11.22
C SER A 521 -17.51 11.70 11.60
N CYS A 522 -17.46 12.93 12.12
CA CYS A 522 -16.24 13.56 12.66
C CYS A 522 -15.05 13.56 11.68
N ARG A 523 -15.29 13.72 10.37
CA ARG A 523 -14.31 13.55 9.28
C ARG A 523 -13.01 14.31 9.51
N ARG A 524 -13.09 15.61 9.86
CA ARG A 524 -11.91 16.45 10.17
C ARG A 524 -11.06 15.88 11.30
N LEU A 525 -11.69 15.48 12.41
CA LEU A 525 -10.97 14.92 13.56
C LEU A 525 -10.37 13.55 13.24
N GLN A 526 -11.08 12.71 12.46
CA GLN A 526 -10.53 11.44 12.00
C GLN A 526 -9.29 11.64 11.10
N LYS A 527 -9.36 12.59 10.16
CA LYS A 527 -8.23 12.97 9.31
C LYS A 527 -7.05 13.46 10.15
N HIS A 528 -7.30 14.29 11.16
CA HIS A 528 -6.28 14.74 12.09
C HIS A 528 -5.64 13.58 12.86
N ILE A 529 -6.42 12.61 13.36
CA ILE A 529 -5.89 11.41 14.03
C ILE A 529 -4.97 10.59 13.11
N LEU A 530 -5.36 10.43 11.84
CA LEU A 530 -4.54 9.74 10.85
C LEU A 530 -3.23 10.48 10.61
N GLN A 531 -3.28 11.81 10.43
CA GLN A 531 -2.10 12.65 10.26
C GLN A 531 -1.17 12.63 11.48
N MET A 532 -1.71 12.64 12.71
CA MET A 532 -0.91 12.50 13.92
C MET A 532 -0.23 11.13 14.01
N SER A 533 -0.94 10.06 13.61
CA SER A 533 -0.38 8.71 13.58
C SER A 533 0.73 8.59 12.54
N GLU A 534 0.56 9.25 11.40
CA GLU A 534 1.54 9.36 10.33
C GLU A 534 2.78 10.17 10.74
N ASP A 535 2.57 11.33 11.35
CA ASP A 535 3.65 12.18 11.87
C ASP A 535 4.48 11.43 12.92
N ARG A 536 3.83 10.64 13.80
CA ARG A 536 4.53 9.81 14.79
C ARG A 536 5.52 8.85 14.14
N PHE A 537 5.08 7.95 13.26
CA PHE A 537 6.00 6.95 12.71
C PHE A 537 7.09 7.56 11.82
N LYS A 538 6.80 8.67 11.12
CA LYS A 538 7.78 9.38 10.30
C LYS A 538 8.88 10.02 11.15
N LYS A 539 8.49 10.72 12.22
CA LYS A 539 9.46 11.35 13.14
C LYS A 539 10.20 10.30 13.97
N SER A 540 9.56 9.21 14.37
CA SER A 540 10.22 8.08 15.02
C SER A 540 11.33 7.49 14.13
N ALA A 541 11.03 7.24 12.86
CA ALA A 541 12.05 6.77 11.91
C ALA A 541 13.17 7.81 11.72
N ALA A 542 12.84 9.11 11.61
CA ALA A 542 13.83 10.17 11.51
C ALA A 542 14.75 10.26 12.74
N ALA A 543 14.20 10.12 13.95
CA ALA A 543 14.95 10.14 15.20
C ALA A 543 15.93 8.96 15.30
N ILE A 544 15.48 7.77 14.89
CA ILE A 544 16.34 6.59 14.80
C ILE A 544 17.51 6.84 13.83
N ILE A 545 17.24 7.35 12.63
CA ILE A 545 18.28 7.61 11.63
C ILE A 545 19.25 8.69 12.12
N ALA A 546 18.75 9.74 12.79
CA ALA A 546 19.60 10.77 13.35
C ALA A 546 20.58 10.20 14.40
N LEU A 547 20.09 9.32 15.27
CA LEU A 547 20.93 8.59 16.24
C LEU A 547 21.94 7.66 15.54
N ALA A 548 21.48 6.89 14.54
CA ALA A 548 22.37 6.03 13.75
C ALA A 548 23.54 6.82 13.14
N ARG A 549 23.23 8.01 12.63
CA ARG A 549 24.21 8.90 12.00
C ARG A 549 25.21 9.49 13.00
N SER A 550 24.79 9.85 14.21
CA SER A 550 25.73 10.38 15.22
C SER A 550 26.81 9.37 15.60
N PHE A 551 26.50 8.07 15.51
CA PHE A 551 27.47 6.99 15.76
C PHE A 551 28.14 6.45 14.48
N ARG A 552 27.80 6.99 13.29
CA ARG A 552 28.26 6.49 11.99
C ARG A 552 27.96 5.00 11.79
N VAL A 553 26.74 4.60 12.13
CA VAL A 553 26.26 3.22 11.97
C VAL A 553 26.16 2.87 10.49
N ASP A 554 26.61 1.66 10.14
CA ASP A 554 26.49 1.08 8.80
C ASP A 554 25.17 0.31 8.64
N ILE A 555 24.79 -0.44 9.68
CA ILE A 555 23.65 -1.37 9.67
C ILE A 555 22.76 -1.19 10.89
N ILE A 556 21.45 -1.14 10.65
CA ILE A 556 20.43 -1.16 11.68
C ILE A 556 19.77 -2.56 11.72
N LEU A 557 19.71 -3.16 12.90
CA LEU A 557 19.09 -4.45 13.16
C LEU A 557 17.73 -4.25 13.84
N ILE A 558 16.69 -4.91 13.32
CA ILE A 558 15.31 -4.82 13.87
C ILE A 558 14.70 -6.21 13.93
N GLU A 559 13.96 -6.51 14.99
CA GLU A 559 13.21 -7.78 15.09
C GLU A 559 12.10 -7.90 14.05
N GLN A 560 11.93 -9.07 13.44
CA GLN A 560 10.94 -9.37 12.41
C GLN A 560 9.61 -9.84 13.04
N LEU A 561 8.81 -8.92 13.54
CA LEU A 561 7.54 -9.23 14.22
C LEU A 561 6.33 -9.29 13.27
N MET A 562 6.47 -9.85 12.06
CA MET A 562 5.37 -9.89 11.08
C MET A 562 4.16 -10.71 11.55
N GLY A 563 4.39 -11.74 12.38
CA GLY A 563 3.32 -12.57 12.97
C GLY A 563 2.56 -11.90 14.13
N LEU A 564 3.04 -10.74 14.63
CA LEU A 564 2.41 -10.06 15.77
C LEU A 564 1.32 -9.08 15.31
N ILE A 565 0.25 -9.63 14.75
CA ILE A 565 -0.90 -8.87 14.24
C ILE A 565 -2.08 -8.84 15.24
N PRO A 566 -2.98 -7.84 15.16
CA PRO A 566 -4.21 -7.86 15.94
C PRO A 566 -5.08 -9.07 15.56
N ASP A 567 -5.59 -9.80 16.55
CA ASP A 567 -6.35 -11.03 16.37
C ASP A 567 -7.57 -11.11 17.31
N ALA A 568 -8.67 -11.73 16.87
CA ALA A 568 -9.93 -11.80 17.60
C ALA A 568 -9.83 -12.52 18.96
N GLU A 569 -8.90 -13.46 19.08
CA GLU A 569 -8.60 -14.23 20.31
C GLU A 569 -7.81 -13.42 21.33
N ARG A 570 -7.03 -12.43 20.86
CA ARG A 570 -6.24 -11.57 21.75
C ARG A 570 -7.13 -10.60 22.49
N GLU A 571 -6.71 -10.25 23.70
CA GLU A 571 -7.42 -9.26 24.49
C GLU A 571 -7.56 -7.95 23.70
N ARG A 572 -8.73 -7.30 23.82
CA ARG A 572 -9.02 -6.03 23.14
C ARG A 572 -7.96 -4.96 23.45
N GLY A 573 -7.37 -4.98 24.65
CA GLY A 573 -6.26 -4.11 25.05
C GLY A 573 -5.02 -4.32 24.17
N ILE A 574 -4.58 -5.58 24.01
CA ILE A 574 -3.43 -5.99 23.20
C ILE A 574 -3.64 -5.61 21.73
N ASN A 575 -4.79 -5.97 21.16
CA ASN A 575 -5.12 -5.61 19.77
C ASN A 575 -5.08 -4.11 19.52
N LYS A 576 -5.65 -3.34 20.46
CA LYS A 576 -5.62 -1.89 20.39
C LYS A 576 -4.19 -1.36 20.50
N ALA A 577 -3.32 -1.96 21.31
CA ALA A 577 -1.91 -1.60 21.40
C ALA A 577 -1.19 -1.86 20.06
N LEU A 578 -1.34 -3.05 19.48
CA LEU A 578 -0.74 -3.43 18.19
C LEU A 578 -1.18 -2.51 17.04
N VAL A 579 -2.48 -2.20 16.95
CA VAL A 579 -3.01 -1.25 15.96
C VAL A 579 -2.42 0.15 16.13
N ASN A 580 -2.23 0.60 17.37
CA ASN A 580 -1.70 1.94 17.64
C ASN A 580 -0.18 2.02 17.49
N TRP A 581 0.53 0.91 17.71
CA TRP A 581 1.99 0.85 17.64
C TRP A 581 2.49 1.13 16.21
N ASN A 582 1.76 0.64 15.21
CA ASN A 582 2.00 0.91 13.79
C ASN A 582 3.46 0.62 13.35
N ARG A 583 4.06 -0.42 13.95
CA ARG A 583 5.46 -0.84 13.72
C ARG A 583 5.78 -1.01 12.24
N GLY A 584 4.94 -1.71 11.49
CA GLY A 584 5.19 -1.97 10.07
C GLY A 584 5.39 -0.69 9.24
N ASN A 585 4.62 0.37 9.52
CA ASN A 585 4.82 1.67 8.87
C ASN A 585 6.11 2.36 9.32
N THR A 586 6.50 2.20 10.58
CA THR A 586 7.77 2.73 11.10
C THR A 586 8.96 2.06 10.40
N VAL A 587 8.98 0.73 10.32
CA VAL A 587 10.05 -0.04 9.64
C VAL A 587 10.11 0.28 8.16
N LYS A 588 8.96 0.39 7.48
CA LYS A 588 8.90 0.79 6.06
C LYS A 588 9.54 2.16 5.83
N TRP A 589 9.19 3.15 6.65
CA TRP A 589 9.79 4.49 6.57
C TRP A 589 11.26 4.49 6.93
N LEU A 590 11.66 3.66 7.89
CA LEU A 590 13.05 3.54 8.29
C LEU A 590 13.91 2.97 7.16
N LYS A 591 13.46 1.93 6.45
CA LYS A 591 14.17 1.37 5.29
C LYS A 591 14.43 2.42 4.21
N MET A 592 13.41 3.21 3.89
CA MET A 592 13.55 4.33 2.94
C MET A 592 14.57 5.37 3.41
N LEU A 593 14.48 5.81 4.67
CA LEU A 593 15.39 6.83 5.21
C LEU A 593 16.82 6.31 5.43
N ALA A 594 16.99 5.02 5.72
CA ALA A 594 18.30 4.38 5.85
C ALA A 594 19.04 4.40 4.51
N GLU A 595 18.39 3.94 3.44
CA GLU A 595 18.98 3.93 2.10
C GLU A 595 19.34 5.35 1.63
N GLU A 596 18.47 6.34 1.87
CA GLU A 596 18.73 7.77 1.59
C GLU A 596 20.00 8.31 2.27
N ASN A 597 20.37 7.74 3.42
CA ASN A 597 21.48 8.16 4.25
C ASN A 597 22.69 7.22 4.18
N GLY A 598 22.68 6.24 3.26
CA GLY A 598 23.79 5.29 3.10
C GLY A 598 23.85 4.16 4.13
N LEU A 599 22.78 3.96 4.91
CA LEU A 599 22.66 2.86 5.89
C LEU A 599 21.89 1.68 5.29
N ARG A 600 21.99 0.52 5.94
CA ARG A 600 21.18 -0.67 5.62
C ARG A 600 20.38 -1.16 6.81
N ILE A 601 19.27 -1.84 6.54
CA ILE A 601 18.42 -2.44 7.57
C ILE A 601 18.33 -3.94 7.36
N LEU A 602 18.54 -4.69 8.43
CA LEU A 602 18.32 -6.13 8.48
C LEU A 602 17.20 -6.45 9.48
N GLU A 603 16.20 -7.20 9.02
CA GLU A 603 15.17 -7.75 9.90
C GLU A 603 15.60 -9.15 10.38
N ILE A 604 15.60 -9.36 11.69
CA ILE A 604 16.05 -10.59 12.35
C ILE A 604 14.83 -11.29 12.96
N PRO A 605 14.56 -12.57 12.70
CA PRO A 605 13.46 -13.29 13.33
C PRO A 605 13.57 -13.18 14.85
N PRO A 606 12.44 -13.03 15.56
CA PRO A 606 12.47 -13.06 17.02
C PRO A 606 13.10 -14.39 17.45
N GLN A 607 14.00 -14.36 18.43
CA GLN A 607 14.50 -15.59 19.05
C GLN A 607 13.32 -16.28 19.74
N SER A 608 12.66 -17.18 19.01
CA SER A 608 11.74 -18.14 19.60
C SER A 608 12.60 -19.08 20.44
N GLY A 609 12.66 -18.83 21.75
CA GLY A 609 13.28 -19.69 22.76
C GLY A 609 14.32 -20.66 22.21
N LEU A 610 15.54 -20.19 21.98
CA LEU A 610 16.69 -21.07 22.18
C LEU A 610 16.56 -21.50 23.64
N ARG A 611 16.00 -22.69 23.88
CA ARG A 611 16.50 -23.47 25.01
C ARG A 611 18.01 -23.48 24.79
N PRO A 612 18.84 -23.03 25.74
CA PRO A 612 20.25 -23.35 25.64
C PRO A 612 20.31 -24.86 25.41
N GLN A 613 20.90 -25.29 24.29
CA GLN A 613 21.32 -26.68 24.16
C GLN A 613 22.23 -26.89 25.37
N PRO A 614 21.86 -27.74 26.35
CA PRO A 614 22.80 -28.11 27.37
C PRO A 614 23.86 -28.92 26.61
N ASN A 615 25.08 -28.38 26.55
CA ASN A 615 26.29 -28.90 25.91
C ASN A 615 26.67 -28.23 24.59
N SER A 616 27.28 -27.04 24.70
CA SER A 616 28.42 -26.65 23.87
C SER A 616 29.23 -25.58 24.60
N PHE A 617 30.10 -26.02 25.50
CA PHE A 617 31.35 -25.33 25.81
C PHE A 617 32.36 -25.70 24.72
#